data_AF-A0A938U612-F1
#
_entry.id   AF-A0A938U612-F1
#
_cell.length_a   1.000
_cell.length_b   1.000
_cell.length_c   1.000
_cell.angle_alpha   90.00
_cell.angle_beta   90.00
_cell.angle_gamma   90.00
#
_symmetry.space_group_name_H-M   'P 1'
#
loop_
_entity.id
_entity.type
_entity.pdbx_description
1 polymer ?
#
loop_
_entity_poly.entity_id
_entity_poly.type
_entity_poly.pdbx_seq_one_letter_code
_entity_poly.pdbx_strand_id
1 'polypeptide(L)'
;MWDFLVAGTYSAYVELVLLVVLLGYFFLHWRDPRQRASGISLVRVVLIVLVFLYLLLNWSSNIQPGLRLLSVLGMLLINLHLLLLVIQSRLERPYRETLAAFCRQPRNQELLNRLWRSGKRFYYMRFLFQSFLSGSSPLKFLHEMANGRILDDIQSQVKACGEDRQFISLAGIGDFLRGRLAQDRDLPGAFKEMMEKAVEEFVKHPWIEGQVNEYLRTAVENPENIYNPDWSTMWEQATQPGGK
;
A
#
# COMPACT_ATOMS: atom_id res chain seq x y z
N MET A 1 -0.56 -21.08 -36.61
CA MET A 1 -0.58 -20.77 -35.16
C MET A 1 -0.94 -19.31 -34.91
N TRP A 2 -0.35 -18.36 -35.64
CA TRP A 2 -0.79 -16.96 -35.66
C TRP A 2 -2.23 -16.81 -36.19
N ASP A 3 -2.60 -17.49 -37.28
CA ASP A 3 -3.97 -17.45 -37.81
C ASP A 3 -5.02 -18.10 -36.90
N PHE A 4 -4.62 -19.01 -36.00
CA PHE A 4 -5.52 -19.62 -35.01
C PHE A 4 -5.69 -18.70 -33.79
N LEU A 5 -4.63 -17.98 -33.38
CA LEU A 5 -4.70 -16.92 -32.39
C LEU A 5 -5.52 -15.73 -32.93
N VAL A 6 -5.38 -15.38 -34.20
CA VAL A 6 -6.20 -14.38 -34.89
C VAL A 6 -7.63 -14.88 -35.04
N ALA A 7 -7.92 -16.08 -35.55
CA ALA A 7 -9.31 -16.56 -35.64
C ALA A 7 -9.98 -16.76 -34.25
N GLY A 8 -9.21 -17.14 -33.23
CA GLY A 8 -9.68 -17.33 -31.86
C GLY A 8 -9.94 -16.03 -31.10
N THR A 9 -9.12 -14.98 -31.31
CA THR A 9 -9.32 -13.64 -30.72
C THR A 9 -10.49 -12.87 -31.35
N TYR A 10 -10.99 -13.32 -32.50
CA TYR A 10 -12.13 -12.69 -33.18
C TYR A 10 -13.47 -13.35 -32.81
N SER A 11 -13.42 -14.39 -31.97
CA SER A 11 -14.60 -15.07 -31.47
C SER A 11 -15.11 -14.38 -30.20
N ALA A 12 -16.26 -13.71 -30.29
CA ALA A 12 -16.94 -13.14 -29.12
C ALA A 12 -17.23 -14.21 -28.04
N TYR A 13 -17.30 -15.49 -28.42
CA TYR A 13 -17.44 -16.60 -27.46
C TYR A 13 -16.19 -16.80 -26.61
N VAL A 14 -14.98 -16.63 -27.17
CA VAL A 14 -13.74 -16.71 -26.39
C VAL A 14 -13.67 -15.56 -25.39
N GLU A 15 -14.03 -14.35 -25.82
CA GLU A 15 -14.09 -13.19 -24.93
C GLU A 15 -15.14 -13.35 -23.83
N LEU A 16 -16.29 -13.97 -24.13
CA LEU A 16 -17.31 -14.27 -23.14
C LEU A 16 -16.80 -15.30 -22.10
N VAL A 17 -16.16 -16.38 -22.54
CA VAL A 17 -15.59 -17.39 -21.64
C VAL A 17 -14.51 -16.76 -20.74
N LEU A 18 -13.62 -15.94 -21.31
CA LEU A 18 -12.61 -15.20 -20.55
C LEU A 18 -13.23 -14.29 -19.50
N LEU A 19 -14.29 -13.54 -19.86
CA LEU A 19 -15.00 -12.70 -18.90
C LEU A 19 -15.58 -13.53 -17.75
N VAL A 20 -16.24 -14.65 -18.05
CA VAL A 20 -16.82 -15.53 -17.02
C VAL A 20 -15.74 -16.07 -16.08
N VAL A 21 -14.59 -16.48 -16.60
CA VAL A 21 -13.45 -16.94 -15.79
C VAL A 21 -12.90 -15.81 -14.90
N LEU A 22 -12.71 -14.61 -15.47
CA LEU A 22 -12.21 -13.44 -14.73
C LEU A 22 -13.19 -12.97 -13.65
N LEU A 23 -14.50 -12.95 -13.96
CA LEU A 23 -15.54 -12.65 -12.99
C LEU A 23 -15.63 -13.73 -11.90
N GLY A 24 -15.61 -15.01 -12.28
CA GLY A 24 -15.59 -16.11 -11.32
C GLY A 24 -14.42 -15.99 -10.35
N TYR A 25 -13.23 -15.68 -10.86
CA TYR A 25 -12.05 -15.40 -10.03
C TYR A 25 -12.26 -14.19 -9.11
N PHE A 26 -12.81 -13.10 -9.64
CA PHE A 26 -13.10 -11.88 -8.89
C PHE A 26 -14.09 -12.12 -7.75
N PHE A 27 -15.20 -12.80 -8.02
CA PHE A 27 -16.20 -13.15 -7.01
C PHE A 27 -15.67 -14.10 -5.94
N LEU A 28 -14.81 -15.06 -6.32
CA LEU A 28 -14.19 -15.98 -5.36
C LEU A 28 -13.29 -15.24 -4.35
N HIS A 29 -12.62 -14.17 -4.79
CA HIS A 29 -11.71 -13.37 -3.96
C HIS A 29 -12.32 -12.07 -3.42
N TRP A 30 -13.58 -11.76 -3.76
CA TRP A 30 -14.29 -10.55 -3.33
C TRP A 30 -14.32 -10.43 -1.81
N ARG A 31 -14.54 -11.57 -1.12
CA ARG A 31 -14.70 -11.61 0.33
C ARG A 31 -13.42 -11.30 1.10
N ASP A 32 -12.26 -11.16 0.45
CA ASP A 32 -11.05 -10.75 1.14
C ASP A 32 -11.17 -9.28 1.60
N PRO A 33 -11.20 -9.01 2.91
CA PRO A 33 -11.38 -7.64 3.46
C PRO A 33 -10.25 -6.68 3.03
N ARG A 34 -9.14 -7.23 2.51
CA ARG A 34 -7.97 -6.49 2.01
C ARG A 34 -8.15 -5.96 0.58
N GLN A 35 -9.13 -6.44 -0.20
CA GLN A 35 -9.45 -5.89 -1.53
C GLN A 35 -10.23 -4.56 -1.45
N ARG A 36 -10.88 -4.25 -0.31
CA ARG A 36 -11.50 -2.92 -0.12
C ARG A 36 -10.48 -1.78 -0.17
N ALA A 37 -9.22 -2.05 0.17
CA ALA A 37 -8.13 -1.06 0.10
C ALA A 37 -7.60 -0.83 -1.33
N SER A 38 -7.91 -1.69 -2.31
CA SER A 38 -7.41 -1.56 -3.69
C SER A 38 -8.25 -0.59 -4.55
N GLY A 39 -9.36 -0.08 -4.01
CA GLY A 39 -10.20 0.93 -4.68
C GLY A 39 -10.99 0.40 -5.89
N ILE A 40 -11.06 -0.92 -6.08
CA ILE A 40 -11.94 -1.53 -7.07
C ILE A 40 -13.34 -1.57 -6.47
N SER A 41 -14.16 -0.56 -6.77
CA SER A 41 -15.55 -0.53 -6.30
C SER A 41 -16.38 -1.58 -7.04
N LEU A 42 -17.26 -2.26 -6.31
CA LEU A 42 -18.32 -3.13 -6.85
C LEU A 42 -18.99 -2.49 -8.07
N VAL A 43 -19.28 -1.20 -7.93
CA VAL A 43 -19.93 -0.35 -8.93
C VAL A 43 -19.13 -0.28 -10.23
N ARG A 44 -17.79 -0.11 -10.16
CA ARG A 44 -16.94 -0.07 -11.35
C ARG A 44 -16.96 -1.39 -12.10
N VAL A 45 -16.92 -2.52 -11.39
CA VAL A 45 -16.99 -3.85 -12.02
C VAL A 45 -18.35 -4.08 -12.66
N VAL A 46 -19.44 -3.71 -11.98
CA VAL A 46 -20.80 -3.79 -12.56
C VAL A 46 -20.92 -2.94 -13.83
N LEU A 47 -20.42 -1.70 -13.83
CA LEU A 47 -20.40 -0.85 -15.02
C LEU A 47 -19.61 -1.49 -16.17
N ILE A 48 -18.42 -2.04 -15.90
CA ILE A 48 -17.61 -2.74 -16.90
C ILE A 48 -18.37 -3.93 -17.49
N VAL A 49 -19.07 -4.71 -16.66
CA VAL A 49 -19.89 -5.84 -17.12
C VAL A 49 -21.06 -5.37 -17.98
N LEU A 50 -21.74 -4.28 -17.61
CA LEU A 50 -22.82 -3.71 -18.41
C LEU A 50 -22.32 -3.25 -19.79
N VAL A 51 -21.16 -2.59 -19.85
CA VAL A 51 -20.53 -2.19 -21.11
C VAL A 51 -20.15 -3.42 -21.93
N PHE A 52 -19.62 -4.47 -21.31
CA PHE A 52 -19.30 -5.72 -22.01
C PHE A 52 -20.56 -6.35 -22.61
N LEU A 53 -21.64 -6.45 -21.84
CA LEU A 53 -22.92 -6.99 -22.32
C LEU A 53 -23.49 -6.15 -23.47
N TYR A 54 -23.38 -4.83 -23.40
CA TYR A 54 -23.75 -3.94 -24.51
C TYR A 54 -22.96 -4.26 -25.78
N LEU A 55 -21.64 -4.42 -25.69
CA LEU A 55 -20.80 -4.81 -26.83
C LEU A 55 -21.19 -6.20 -27.37
N LEU A 56 -21.55 -7.14 -26.49
CA LEU A 56 -21.93 -8.50 -26.86
C LEU A 56 -23.25 -8.51 -27.64
N LEU A 57 -24.24 -7.75 -27.17
CA LEU A 57 -25.51 -7.56 -27.87
C LEU A 57 -25.32 -6.84 -29.21
N ASN A 58 -24.45 -5.85 -29.26
CA ASN A 58 -24.10 -5.13 -30.49
C ASN A 58 -23.44 -6.07 -31.52
N TRP A 59 -22.56 -6.97 -31.06
CA TRP A 59 -21.94 -7.99 -31.91
C TRP A 59 -22.94 -9.04 -32.42
N SER A 60 -23.87 -9.48 -31.56
CA SER A 60 -24.93 -10.44 -31.91
C SER A 60 -25.97 -9.85 -32.86
N SER A 61 -26.09 -8.52 -32.91
CA SER A 61 -27.00 -7.83 -33.80
C SER A 61 -26.45 -7.82 -35.22
N ASN A 62 -27.32 -7.88 -36.24
CA ASN A 62 -26.92 -8.02 -37.64
C ASN A 62 -26.40 -6.70 -38.26
N ILE A 63 -25.49 -6.02 -37.56
CA ILE A 63 -24.93 -4.70 -37.86
C ILE A 63 -23.74 -4.86 -38.83
N GLN A 64 -23.32 -3.76 -39.46
CA GLN A 64 -22.16 -3.68 -40.36
C GLN A 64 -20.92 -4.42 -39.78
N PRO A 65 -20.16 -5.14 -40.62
CA PRO A 65 -19.03 -5.97 -40.19
C PRO A 65 -17.93 -5.19 -39.47
N GLY A 66 -17.70 -3.91 -39.82
CA GLY A 66 -16.74 -3.05 -39.13
C GLY A 66 -17.09 -2.78 -37.65
N LEU A 67 -18.38 -2.62 -37.35
CA LEU A 67 -18.86 -2.40 -35.98
C LEU A 67 -18.80 -3.68 -35.14
N ARG A 68 -18.93 -4.85 -35.77
CA ARG A 68 -18.71 -6.14 -35.08
C ARG A 68 -17.27 -6.31 -34.67
N LEU A 69 -16.32 -6.01 -35.56
CA LEU A 69 -14.89 -6.06 -35.24
C LEU A 69 -14.54 -5.11 -34.09
N LEU A 70 -15.06 -3.87 -34.13
CA LEU A 70 -14.85 -2.89 -33.07
C LEU A 70 -15.41 -3.38 -31.71
N SER A 71 -16.56 -4.08 -31.74
CA SER A 71 -17.18 -4.63 -30.53
C SER A 71 -16.35 -5.75 -29.91
N VAL A 72 -15.80 -6.67 -30.72
CA VAL A 72 -14.89 -7.72 -30.23
C VAL A 72 -13.61 -7.12 -29.67
N LEU A 73 -13.04 -6.12 -30.36
CA LEU A 73 -11.85 -5.41 -29.86
C LEU A 73 -12.14 -4.70 -28.53
N GLY A 74 -13.32 -4.10 -28.38
CA GLY A 74 -13.76 -3.53 -27.11
C GLY A 74 -13.86 -4.57 -25.98
N MET A 75 -14.42 -5.75 -26.26
CA MET A 75 -14.47 -6.86 -25.31
C MET A 75 -13.07 -7.33 -24.89
N LEU A 76 -12.15 -7.47 -25.85
CA LEU A 76 -10.76 -7.81 -25.60
C LEU A 76 -10.09 -6.78 -24.68
N LEU A 77 -10.28 -5.47 -24.94
CA LEU A 77 -9.73 -4.42 -24.10
C LEU A 77 -10.29 -4.46 -22.67
N ILE A 78 -11.59 -4.77 -22.52
CA ILE A 78 -12.22 -4.96 -21.21
C ILE A 78 -11.60 -6.15 -20.48
N ASN A 79 -11.47 -7.30 -21.14
CA ASN A 79 -10.89 -8.50 -20.55
C ASN A 79 -9.42 -8.29 -20.18
N LEU A 80 -8.65 -7.61 -21.02
CA LEU A 80 -7.27 -7.22 -20.73
C LEU A 80 -7.20 -6.29 -19.51
N HIS A 81 -8.11 -5.32 -19.41
CA HIS A 81 -8.18 -4.43 -18.26
C HIS A 81 -8.50 -5.19 -16.97
N LEU A 82 -9.48 -6.09 -16.99
CA LEU A 82 -9.82 -6.95 -15.85
C LEU A 82 -8.66 -7.87 -15.46
N LEU A 83 -7.95 -8.44 -16.43
CA LEU A 83 -6.76 -9.25 -16.19
C LEU A 83 -5.66 -8.44 -15.49
N LEU A 84 -5.41 -7.20 -15.94
CA LEU A 84 -4.44 -6.31 -15.31
C LEU A 84 -4.82 -5.98 -13.86
N LEU A 85 -6.11 -5.74 -13.58
CA LEU A 85 -6.60 -5.54 -12.22
C LEU A 85 -6.36 -6.78 -11.35
N VAL A 86 -6.60 -7.98 -11.89
CA VAL A 86 -6.32 -9.25 -11.19
C VAL A 86 -4.83 -9.37 -10.87
N ILE A 87 -3.94 -9.10 -11.83
CA ILE A 87 -2.49 -9.13 -11.63
C ILE A 87 -2.05 -8.12 -10.56
N GLN A 88 -2.57 -6.88 -10.62
CA GLN A 88 -2.28 -5.86 -9.61
C GLN A 88 -2.70 -6.31 -8.21
N SER A 89 -3.89 -6.89 -8.07
CA SER A 89 -4.38 -7.40 -6.78
C SER A 89 -3.51 -8.52 -6.21
N ARG A 90 -2.90 -9.34 -7.09
CA ARG A 90 -1.97 -10.41 -6.71
C ARG A 90 -0.63 -9.88 -6.24
N LEU A 91 -0.13 -8.81 -6.86
CA LEU A 91 1.12 -8.15 -6.48
C LEU A 91 0.98 -7.29 -5.22
N GLU A 92 -0.21 -6.75 -4.97
CA GLU A 92 -0.49 -5.94 -3.78
C GLU A 92 -0.41 -6.74 -2.48
N ARG A 93 -0.85 -8.00 -2.49
CA ARG A 93 -0.81 -8.90 -1.31
C ARG A 93 0.57 -9.04 -0.67
N PRO A 94 1.61 -9.54 -1.39
CA PRO A 94 2.93 -9.71 -0.80
C PRO A 94 3.56 -8.37 -0.39
N TYR A 95 3.23 -7.29 -1.10
CA TYR A 95 3.70 -5.96 -0.75
C TYR A 95 3.11 -5.48 0.59
N ARG A 96 1.79 -5.54 0.77
CA ARG A 96 1.15 -5.12 2.04
C ARG A 96 1.54 -6.01 3.22
N GLU A 97 1.70 -7.31 3.00
CA GLU A 97 2.17 -8.24 4.04
C GLU A 97 3.62 -7.95 4.46
N THR A 98 4.51 -7.69 3.50
CA THR A 98 5.89 -7.31 3.82
C THR A 98 5.98 -5.93 4.46
N LEU A 99 5.09 -4.99 4.09
CA LEU A 99 5.01 -3.67 4.72
C LEU A 99 4.60 -3.79 6.20
N ALA A 100 3.54 -4.55 6.49
CA ALA A 100 3.12 -4.81 7.86
C ALA A 100 4.19 -5.57 8.69
N ALA A 101 4.87 -6.53 8.07
CA ALA A 101 5.97 -7.25 8.72
C ALA A 101 7.20 -6.37 8.97
N PHE A 102 7.53 -5.49 8.02
CA PHE A 102 8.63 -4.53 8.16
C PHE A 102 8.36 -3.53 9.28
N CYS A 103 7.13 -3.03 9.41
CA CYS A 103 6.75 -2.22 10.56
C CYS A 103 7.11 -2.95 11.86
N ARG A 104 6.70 -4.21 12.05
CA ARG A 104 6.99 -5.03 13.25
C ARG A 104 8.45 -5.30 13.55
N GLN A 105 9.33 -5.33 12.55
CA GLN A 105 10.75 -5.65 12.74
C GLN A 105 11.61 -4.75 11.85
N PRO A 106 11.80 -3.46 12.22
CA PRO A 106 12.45 -2.48 11.36
C PRO A 106 13.95 -2.77 11.12
N ARG A 107 14.57 -3.59 11.98
CA ARG A 107 15.99 -3.97 11.90
C ARG A 107 16.29 -5.04 10.84
N ASN A 108 15.29 -5.77 10.36
CA ASN A 108 15.53 -6.86 9.42
C ASN A 108 15.75 -6.32 7.99
N GLN A 109 17.02 -6.23 7.59
CA GLN A 109 17.42 -5.76 6.25
C GLN A 109 16.84 -6.63 5.12
N GLU A 110 16.56 -7.92 5.36
CA GLU A 110 15.91 -8.76 4.37
C GLU A 110 14.46 -8.34 4.11
N LEU A 111 13.72 -7.95 5.16
CA LEU A 111 12.34 -7.47 5.02
C LEU A 111 12.30 -6.16 4.25
N LEU A 112 13.24 -5.25 4.54
CA LEU A 112 13.39 -4.00 3.79
C LEU A 112 13.66 -4.26 2.30
N ASN A 113 14.60 -5.16 1.98
CA ASN A 113 14.90 -5.52 0.60
C ASN A 113 13.71 -6.19 -0.11
N ARG A 114 12.96 -7.06 0.58
CA ARG A 114 11.75 -7.69 0.04
C ARG A 114 10.61 -6.69 -0.15
N LEU A 115 10.45 -5.73 0.77
CA LEU A 115 9.50 -4.63 0.66
C LEU A 115 9.78 -3.78 -0.57
N TRP A 116 11.03 -3.35 -0.75
CA TRP A 116 11.43 -2.56 -1.91
C TRP A 116 11.27 -3.31 -3.23
N ARG A 117 11.61 -4.60 -3.28
CA ARG A 117 11.44 -5.42 -4.50
C ARG A 117 9.97 -5.65 -4.84
N SER A 118 9.14 -5.96 -3.85
CA SER A 118 7.70 -6.20 -4.06
C SER A 118 6.95 -4.91 -4.38
N GLY A 119 7.23 -3.82 -3.67
CA GLY A 119 6.67 -2.49 -3.91
C GLY A 119 7.03 -1.97 -5.30
N LYS A 120 8.29 -2.08 -5.73
CA LYS A 120 8.70 -1.68 -7.09
C LYS A 120 7.92 -2.44 -8.16
N ARG A 121 7.78 -3.77 -8.02
CA ARG A 121 7.00 -4.58 -8.98
C ARG A 121 5.53 -4.16 -9.01
N PHE A 122 4.93 -3.91 -7.86
CA PHE A 122 3.55 -3.46 -7.75
C PHE A 122 3.34 -2.09 -8.43
N TYR A 123 4.15 -1.09 -8.08
CA TYR A 123 4.01 0.26 -8.63
C TYR A 123 4.42 0.36 -10.09
N TYR A 124 5.40 -0.43 -10.54
CA TYR A 124 5.77 -0.47 -11.96
C TYR A 124 4.60 -0.99 -12.79
N MET A 125 3.93 -2.06 -12.34
CA MET A 125 2.74 -2.59 -13.03
C MET A 125 1.53 -1.65 -12.92
N ARG A 126 1.38 -0.95 -11.81
CA ARG A 126 0.28 0.02 -11.61
C ARG A 126 0.42 1.24 -12.51
N PHE A 127 1.63 1.77 -12.65
CA PHE A 127 1.91 3.00 -13.38
C PHE A 127 2.46 2.78 -14.79
N LEU A 128 2.50 1.54 -15.27
CA LEU A 128 3.05 1.17 -16.58
C LEU A 128 2.48 2.02 -17.71
N PHE A 129 1.15 2.09 -17.85
CA PHE A 129 0.51 2.86 -18.90
C PHE A 129 0.69 4.37 -18.73
N GLN A 130 0.73 4.85 -17.48
CA GLN A 130 0.96 6.28 -17.20
C GLN A 130 2.39 6.70 -17.57
N SER A 131 3.36 5.79 -17.46
CA SER A 131 4.76 6.06 -17.81
C SER A 131 4.99 6.31 -19.31
N PHE A 132 4.12 5.78 -20.18
CA PHE A 132 4.18 6.06 -21.61
C PHE A 132 3.57 7.42 -21.97
N LEU A 133 2.70 7.94 -21.11
CA LEU A 133 1.99 9.22 -21.32
C LEU A 133 2.62 10.38 -20.53
N SER A 134 3.67 10.14 -19.73
CA SER A 134 4.24 11.13 -18.82
C SER A 134 5.15 12.17 -19.49
N GLY A 135 5.46 12.02 -20.78
CA GLY A 135 6.36 12.93 -21.51
C GLY A 135 7.82 12.87 -21.07
N SER A 136 8.18 11.94 -20.19
CA SER A 136 9.52 11.69 -19.66
C SER A 136 9.97 10.27 -19.95
N SER A 137 11.24 9.94 -19.67
CA SER A 137 11.71 8.55 -19.81
C SER A 137 10.85 7.62 -18.94
N PRO A 138 10.16 6.62 -19.51
CA PRO A 138 9.20 5.78 -18.78
C PRO A 138 9.82 5.10 -17.56
N LEU A 139 11.07 4.64 -17.69
CA LEU A 139 11.79 4.00 -16.58
C LEU A 139 12.10 4.96 -15.44
N LYS A 140 12.47 6.22 -15.75
CA LYS A 140 12.76 7.24 -14.74
C LYS A 140 11.48 7.62 -13.99
N PHE A 141 10.39 7.83 -14.71
CA PHE A 141 9.08 8.11 -14.13
C PHE A 141 8.61 7.00 -13.19
N LEU A 142 8.68 5.74 -13.65
CA LEU A 142 8.30 4.59 -12.83
C LEU A 142 9.17 4.47 -11.56
N HIS A 143 10.47 4.73 -11.67
CA HIS A 143 11.38 4.67 -10.54
C HIS A 143 11.08 5.74 -9.48
N GLU A 144 10.90 6.99 -9.90
CA GLU A 144 10.57 8.11 -9.01
C GLU A 144 9.20 7.89 -8.34
N MET A 145 8.19 7.50 -9.10
CA MET A 145 6.86 7.20 -8.58
C MET A 145 6.86 6.03 -7.60
N ALA A 146 7.53 4.93 -7.93
CA ALA A 146 7.61 3.78 -7.04
C ALA A 146 8.32 4.12 -5.74
N ASN A 147 9.44 4.85 -5.80
CA ASN A 147 10.18 5.21 -4.59
C ASN A 147 9.41 6.18 -3.70
N GLY A 148 8.81 7.22 -4.28
CA GLY A 148 7.98 8.17 -3.52
C GLY A 148 6.80 7.48 -2.84
N ARG A 149 6.07 6.63 -3.57
CA ARG A 149 4.88 5.96 -3.03
C ARG A 149 5.20 4.90 -1.97
N ILE A 150 6.29 4.15 -2.12
CA ILE A 150 6.73 3.21 -1.07
C ILE A 150 7.08 3.98 0.21
N LEU A 151 7.74 5.14 0.10
CA LEU A 151 8.06 5.98 1.26
C LEU A 151 6.79 6.55 1.90
N ASP A 152 5.85 7.06 1.11
CA ASP A 152 4.56 7.56 1.61
C ASP A 152 3.77 6.45 2.32
N ASP A 153 3.78 5.23 1.78
CA ASP A 153 3.12 4.06 2.38
C ASP A 153 3.79 3.64 3.69
N ILE A 154 5.12 3.65 3.75
CA ILE A 154 5.86 3.41 5.01
C ILE A 154 5.51 4.50 6.03
N GLN A 155 5.54 5.77 5.64
CA GLN A 155 5.22 6.89 6.53
C GLN A 155 3.78 6.85 7.02
N SER A 156 2.83 6.58 6.13
CA SER A 156 1.40 6.49 6.48
C SER A 156 1.10 5.28 7.36
N GLN A 157 1.74 4.13 7.12
CA GLN A 157 1.63 2.98 8.01
C GLN A 157 2.26 3.25 9.37
N VAL A 158 3.42 3.91 9.43
CA VAL A 158 4.04 4.34 10.69
C VAL A 158 3.13 5.29 11.46
N LYS A 159 2.49 6.26 10.78
CA LYS A 159 1.51 7.17 11.38
C LYS A 159 0.26 6.45 11.87
N ALA A 160 -0.36 5.63 11.03
CA ALA A 160 -1.56 4.86 11.39
C ALA A 160 -1.29 3.89 12.55
N CYS A 161 -0.11 3.28 12.58
CA CYS A 161 0.33 2.43 13.68
C CYS A 161 0.76 3.21 14.94
N GLY A 162 1.14 4.48 14.79
CA GLY A 162 1.36 5.43 15.89
C GLY A 162 0.04 5.84 16.54
N GLU A 163 -1.00 6.06 15.73
CA GLU A 163 -2.38 6.29 16.19
C GLU A 163 -3.00 5.01 16.80
N ASP A 164 -2.75 3.82 16.22
CA ASP A 164 -3.21 2.50 16.71
C ASP A 164 -2.28 1.84 17.76
N ARG A 165 -1.60 2.64 18.59
CA ARG A 165 -0.99 2.23 19.88
C ARG A 165 0.27 1.34 19.90
N GLN A 166 1.04 1.11 18.82
CA GLN A 166 2.15 0.12 18.91
C GLN A 166 3.49 0.41 18.24
N PHE A 167 3.76 1.62 17.71
CA PHE A 167 4.94 1.80 16.84
C PHE A 167 6.04 2.76 17.20
N ILE A 168 6.16 3.11 18.46
CA ILE A 168 7.52 3.12 19.00
C ILE A 168 7.59 2.09 20.11
N SER A 169 7.51 0.82 19.71
CA SER A 169 7.92 -0.24 20.63
C SER A 169 9.31 0.13 21.14
N LEU A 170 9.51 0.08 22.45
CA LEU A 170 10.81 0.41 23.01
C LEU A 170 11.92 -0.41 22.36
N ALA A 171 11.58 -1.61 21.90
CA ALA A 171 12.43 -2.47 21.10
C ALA A 171 12.98 -1.78 19.83
N GLY A 172 12.17 -0.99 19.10
CA GLY A 172 12.60 -0.23 17.94
C GLY A 172 13.61 0.88 18.27
N ILE A 173 13.38 1.63 19.35
CA ILE A 173 14.34 2.62 19.87
C ILE A 173 15.62 1.93 20.33
N GLY A 174 15.50 0.84 21.07
CA GLY A 174 16.64 0.09 21.57
C GLY A 174 17.49 -0.48 20.45
N ASP A 175 16.86 -1.01 19.40
CA ASP A 175 17.56 -1.50 18.21
C ASP A 175 18.25 -0.38 17.42
N PHE A 176 17.65 0.81 17.35
CA PHE A 176 18.29 1.99 16.77
C PHE A 176 19.52 2.43 17.57
N LEU A 177 19.40 2.51 18.90
CA LEU A 177 20.50 2.89 19.80
C LEU A 177 21.65 1.89 19.72
N ARG A 178 21.38 0.58 19.73
CA ARG A 178 22.39 -0.46 19.51
C ARG A 178 23.07 -0.32 18.15
N GLY A 179 22.30 -0.06 17.10
CA GLY A 179 22.84 0.16 15.75
C GLY A 179 23.81 1.35 15.69
N ARG A 180 23.49 2.44 16.39
CA ARG A 180 24.38 3.60 16.53
C ARG A 180 25.63 3.30 17.35
N LEU A 181 25.47 2.66 18.51
CA LEU A 181 26.57 2.23 19.39
C LEU A 181 27.58 1.30 18.67
N ALA A 182 27.08 0.41 17.80
CA ALA A 182 27.91 -0.51 17.03
C ALA A 182 28.67 0.17 15.88
N GLN A 183 28.09 1.21 15.27
CA GLN A 183 28.72 1.94 14.15
C GLN A 183 29.77 2.96 14.60
N ASP A 184 29.68 3.43 15.84
CA ASP A 184 30.53 4.48 16.35
C ASP A 184 31.92 3.94 16.72
N ARG A 185 32.97 4.27 15.96
CA ARG A 185 34.31 3.67 16.13
C ARG A 185 35.12 4.29 17.27
N ASP A 186 34.76 5.48 17.72
CA ASP A 186 35.55 6.29 18.63
C ASP A 186 35.24 6.03 20.12
N LEU A 187 34.17 5.29 20.40
CA LEU A 187 33.76 4.96 21.77
C LEU A 187 34.57 3.79 22.36
N PRO A 188 35.06 3.90 23.61
CA PRO A 188 35.73 2.81 24.32
C PRO A 188 34.85 1.55 24.40
N GLY A 189 35.45 0.38 24.16
CA GLY A 189 34.70 -0.89 24.17
C GLY A 189 33.94 -1.16 25.47
N ALA A 190 34.55 -0.86 26.62
CA ALA A 190 33.91 -0.99 27.93
C ALA A 190 32.67 -0.09 28.10
N PHE A 191 32.66 1.09 27.46
CA PHE A 191 31.51 1.99 27.47
C PHE A 191 30.39 1.48 26.56
N LYS A 192 30.73 0.90 25.41
CA LYS A 192 29.75 0.29 24.50
C LYS A 192 29.02 -0.88 25.16
N GLU A 193 29.74 -1.76 25.84
CA GLU A 193 29.14 -2.90 26.55
C GLU A 193 28.21 -2.45 27.69
N MET A 194 28.62 -1.40 28.43
CA MET A 194 27.78 -0.81 29.48
C MET A 194 26.50 -0.22 28.91
N MET A 195 26.61 0.53 27.81
CA MET A 195 25.45 1.14 27.15
C MET A 195 24.56 0.13 26.46
N GLU A 196 25.10 -0.96 25.91
CA GLU A 196 24.31 -2.03 25.32
C GLU A 196 23.47 -2.74 26.40
N LYS A 197 24.04 -3.02 27.57
CA LYS A 197 23.31 -3.54 28.74
C LYS A 197 22.24 -2.57 29.23
N ALA A 198 22.58 -1.28 29.35
CA ALA A 198 21.62 -0.25 29.76
C ALA A 198 20.45 -0.12 28.77
N VAL A 199 20.72 -0.20 27.46
CA VAL A 199 19.68 -0.21 26.42
C VAL A 199 18.84 -1.47 26.51
N GLU A 200 19.42 -2.63 26.82
CA GLU A 200 18.66 -3.87 27.01
C GLU A 200 17.73 -3.82 28.23
N GLU A 201 18.19 -3.25 29.34
CA GLU A 201 17.36 -3.03 30.53
C GLU A 201 16.26 -1.99 30.28
N PHE A 202 16.60 -0.92 29.55
CA PHE A 202 15.65 0.13 29.14
C PHE A 202 14.50 -0.48 28.34
N VAL A 203 14.81 -1.31 27.33
CA VAL A 203 13.82 -1.98 26.47
C VAL A 203 12.91 -2.93 27.23
N LYS A 204 13.40 -3.57 28.30
CA LYS A 204 12.64 -4.55 29.09
C LYS A 204 11.69 -3.91 30.10
N HIS A 205 11.74 -2.59 30.33
CA HIS A 205 10.99 -1.96 31.42
C HIS A 205 9.59 -1.47 30.99
N PRO A 206 8.48 -2.07 31.49
CA PRO A 206 7.12 -1.76 31.02
C PRO A 206 6.68 -0.32 31.28
N TRP A 207 7.17 0.30 32.35
CA TRP A 207 6.84 1.70 32.68
C TRP A 207 7.41 2.68 31.63
N ILE A 208 8.61 2.42 31.11
CA ILE A 208 9.25 3.31 30.13
C ILE A 208 8.48 3.23 28.80
N GLU A 209 7.95 2.06 28.47
CA GLU A 209 7.05 1.89 27.31
C GLU A 209 5.79 2.71 27.46
N GLY A 210 5.19 2.73 28.64
CA GLY A 210 4.07 3.63 28.94
C GLY A 210 4.43 5.10 28.72
N GLN A 211 5.57 5.56 29.26
CA GLN A 211 5.97 6.97 29.20
C GLN A 211 6.38 7.44 27.80
N VAL A 212 7.11 6.61 27.05
CA VAL A 212 7.49 6.92 25.66
C VAL A 212 6.24 7.01 24.79
N ASN A 213 5.31 6.07 24.95
CA ASN A 213 4.04 6.09 24.21
C ASN A 213 3.18 7.30 24.58
N GLU A 214 3.14 7.68 25.86
CA GLU A 214 2.39 8.85 26.33
C GLU A 214 2.99 10.18 25.84
N TYR A 215 4.33 10.29 25.82
CA TYR A 215 5.03 11.41 25.21
C TYR A 215 4.71 11.53 23.71
N LEU A 216 4.78 10.42 22.97
CA LEU A 216 4.48 10.41 21.53
C LEU A 216 3.03 10.75 21.24
N ARG A 217 2.10 10.24 22.06
CA ARG A 217 0.68 10.60 21.98
C ARG A 217 0.53 12.11 22.17
N THR A 218 1.12 12.66 23.22
CA THR A 218 1.06 14.10 23.50
C THR A 218 1.70 14.92 22.37
N ALA A 219 2.80 14.44 21.78
CA ALA A 219 3.47 15.12 20.66
C ALA A 219 2.63 15.21 19.39
N VAL A 220 1.84 14.17 19.13
CA VAL A 220 1.02 14.07 17.92
C VAL A 220 -0.32 14.78 18.12
N GLU A 221 -0.96 14.59 19.28
CA GLU A 221 -2.31 15.10 19.54
C GLU A 221 -2.28 16.56 20.02
N ASN A 222 -1.36 16.94 20.90
CA ASN A 222 -1.30 18.27 21.52
C ASN A 222 0.17 18.64 21.83
N PRO A 223 0.99 19.00 20.82
CA PRO A 223 2.42 19.25 21.01
C PRO A 223 2.71 20.39 22.01
N GLU A 224 1.76 21.30 22.20
CA GLU A 224 1.85 22.40 23.17
C GLU A 224 1.89 21.90 24.64
N ASN A 225 1.21 20.77 24.93
CA ASN A 225 1.20 20.16 26.26
C ASN A 225 2.54 19.50 26.65
N ILE A 226 3.46 19.29 25.70
CA ILE A 226 4.81 18.78 26.01
C ILE A 226 5.62 19.82 26.77
N TYR A 227 5.48 21.08 26.40
CA TYR A 227 6.30 22.16 26.93
C TYR A 227 5.57 22.96 28.00
N ASN A 228 4.24 22.91 28.04
CA ASN A 228 3.43 23.65 29.01
C ASN A 228 2.13 22.88 29.36
N PRO A 229 2.16 21.96 30.34
CA PRO A 229 1.02 21.08 30.66
C PRO A 229 -0.21 21.86 31.16
N ASP A 230 -0.03 23.08 31.68
CA ASP A 230 -1.11 23.95 32.18
C ASP A 230 -1.79 24.79 31.09
N TRP A 231 -1.36 24.71 29.83
CA TRP A 231 -1.94 25.52 28.75
C TRP A 231 -3.32 25.02 28.32
N SER A 232 -3.50 23.70 28.26
CA SER A 232 -4.80 23.07 27.95
C SER A 232 -5.84 23.37 29.04
N THR A 233 -5.44 23.40 30.31
CA THR A 233 -6.33 23.77 31.43
C THR A 233 -6.69 25.26 31.43
N MET A 234 -5.76 26.14 31.03
CA MET A 234 -6.03 27.57 30.84
C MET A 234 -7.00 27.85 29.68
N TRP A 235 -6.88 27.11 28.57
CA TRP A 235 -7.79 27.25 27.42
C TRP A 235 -9.20 26.76 27.74
N GLU A 236 -9.33 25.64 28.47
CA GLU A 236 -10.63 25.15 28.97
C GLU A 236 -11.27 26.10 29.98
N GLN A 237 -10.48 26.75 30.85
CA GLN A 237 -10.97 27.81 31.75
C GLN A 237 -11.40 29.07 30.98
N ALA A 238 -10.70 29.43 29.89
CA ALA A 238 -11.05 30.58 29.06
C ALA A 238 -12.26 30.36 28.15
N THR A 239 -12.59 29.09 27.82
CA THR A 239 -13.72 28.73 26.96
C THR A 239 -14.98 28.31 27.73
N GLN A 240 -14.92 28.16 29.06
CA GLN A 240 -16.13 28.03 29.88
C GLN A 240 -16.83 29.39 30.02
N PRO A 241 -18.11 29.52 29.60
CA PRO A 241 -18.85 30.76 29.78
C PRO A 241 -19.32 30.86 31.24
N GLY A 242 -18.47 31.43 32.11
CA GLY A 242 -18.88 31.80 33.46
C GLY A 242 -17.89 31.52 34.60
N GLY A 243 -16.60 31.84 34.45
CA GLY A 243 -15.66 31.95 35.56
C GLY A 243 -15.26 33.40 35.77
N LYS A 244 -15.43 33.90 37.01
CA LYS A 244 -15.26 35.30 37.44
C LYS A 244 -13.89 35.90 37.17
#